data_AF-A0A959YZ14-F1
#
_entry.id   AF-A0A959YZ14-F1
#
_cell.length_a   1.000
_cell.length_b   1.000
_cell.length_c   1.000
_cell.angle_alpha   90.00
_cell.angle_beta   90.00
_cell.angle_gamma   90.00
#
_symmetry.space_group_name_H-M   'P 1'
#
loop_
_entity.id
_entity.type
_entity.pdbx_description
1 polymer ?
#
loop_
_entity_poly.entity_id
_entity_poly.type
_entity_poly.pdbx_seq_one_letter_code
_entity_poly.pdbx_strand_id
1 'polypeptide(L)'
;MMRTCKTFLIGAALVAGMLIPAGSQAQTVLDGAYIKEHTKTQRVVPYTYIREADVMWARRVWRTIDLREKLNHPLYYPTEPINDRKSLFDVVKQALMVDGSITAYDPGPLLQDD
;
A
#
# COMPACT_ATOMS: atom_id res chain seq x y z
N MET A 1 -16.72 40.89 -24.10
CA MET A 1 -17.68 40.04 -23.37
C MET A 1 -17.06 39.48 -22.08
N MET A 2 -16.66 40.34 -21.12
CA MET A 2 -15.91 39.92 -19.91
C MET A 2 -16.38 40.73 -18.69
N ARG A 3 -17.62 40.58 -18.23
CA ARG A 3 -18.10 41.22 -16.99
C ARG A 3 -18.94 40.31 -16.07
N THR A 4 -19.32 39.12 -16.53
CA THR A 4 -20.18 38.17 -15.81
C THR A 4 -19.42 37.12 -15.00
N CYS A 5 -18.11 36.94 -15.22
CA CYS A 5 -17.32 35.92 -14.53
C CYS A 5 -16.89 36.33 -13.11
N LYS A 6 -16.62 37.64 -12.88
CA LYS A 6 -16.23 38.16 -11.55
C LYS A 6 -17.38 38.11 -10.53
N THR A 7 -18.62 38.34 -10.95
CA THR A 7 -19.79 38.29 -10.05
C THR A 7 -20.15 36.85 -9.65
N PHE A 8 -19.92 35.88 -10.54
CA PHE A 8 -20.08 34.46 -10.23
C PHE A 8 -19.04 33.95 -9.22
N LEU A 9 -17.79 34.41 -9.32
CA LEU A 9 -16.72 34.02 -8.41
C LEU A 9 -16.91 34.57 -6.97
N ILE A 10 -17.50 35.76 -6.83
CA ILE A 10 -17.80 36.35 -5.51
C ILE A 10 -19.01 35.64 -4.86
N GLY A 11 -20.04 35.29 -5.64
CA GLY A 11 -21.20 34.54 -5.15
C GLY A 11 -20.85 33.12 -4.70
N ALA A 12 -19.97 32.42 -5.43
CA ALA A 12 -19.50 31.09 -5.05
C ALA A 12 -18.66 31.11 -3.75
N ALA A 13 -17.88 32.17 -3.52
CA ALA A 13 -17.05 32.32 -2.32
C ALA A 13 -17.88 32.55 -1.03
N LEU A 14 -19.03 33.23 -1.12
CA LEU A 14 -19.92 33.47 0.03
C LEU A 14 -20.72 32.23 0.44
N VAL A 15 -21.12 31.38 -0.52
CA VAL A 15 -21.85 30.13 -0.23
C VAL A 15 -20.90 29.05 0.33
N ALA A 16 -19.64 29.04 -0.10
CA ALA A 16 -18.63 28.11 0.44
C ALA A 16 -18.21 28.43 1.88
N GLY A 17 -18.35 29.68 2.35
CA GLY A 17 -18.02 30.08 3.71
C GLY A 17 -19.03 29.66 4.79
N MET A 18 -20.26 29.30 4.40
CA MET A 18 -21.38 29.04 5.33
C MET A 18 -21.56 27.55 5.72
N LEU A 19 -20.71 26.65 5.21
CA LEU A 19 -20.79 25.20 5.41
C LEU A 19 -19.68 24.63 6.31
N ILE A 20 -19.03 25.46 7.13
CA ILE A 20 -18.04 24.99 8.10
C ILE A 20 -18.80 24.47 9.34
N PRO A 21 -18.86 23.15 9.60
CA PRO A 21 -19.35 22.67 10.88
C PRO A 21 -18.39 23.17 11.97
N ALA A 22 -18.88 24.05 12.84
CA ALA A 22 -18.21 24.36 14.09
C ALA A 22 -18.23 23.09 14.96
N GLY A 23 -17.18 22.26 14.82
CA GLY A 23 -16.99 21.12 15.69
C GLY A 23 -16.92 21.59 17.14
N SER A 24 -17.93 21.25 17.92
CA SER A 24 -17.90 21.34 19.38
C SER A 24 -16.72 20.48 19.86
N GLN A 25 -15.61 21.14 20.21
CA GLN A 25 -14.52 20.49 20.92
C GLN A 25 -14.97 20.36 22.37
N ALA A 26 -15.40 19.17 22.78
CA ALA A 26 -15.70 18.87 24.16
C ALA A 26 -14.44 19.14 25.00
N GLN A 27 -14.55 19.99 26.02
CA GLN A 27 -13.46 20.23 26.96
C GLN A 27 -13.23 18.96 27.77
N THR A 28 -12.15 18.23 27.47
CA THR A 28 -11.68 17.14 28.32
C THR A 28 -11.15 17.75 29.62
N VAL A 29 -11.97 17.77 30.67
CA VAL A 29 -11.56 18.23 32.01
C VAL A 29 -10.40 17.35 32.46
N LEU A 30 -9.27 17.97 32.79
CA LEU A 30 -8.12 17.27 33.34
C LEU A 30 -8.45 16.84 34.77
N ASP A 31 -8.75 15.56 34.97
CA ASP A 31 -8.96 14.99 36.29
C ASP A 31 -7.59 14.58 36.88
N GLY A 32 -6.99 15.47 37.68
CA GLY A 32 -5.70 15.27 38.36
C GLY A 32 -4.78 16.48 38.39
N ALA A 33 -3.62 16.36 39.04
CA ALA A 33 -2.63 17.44 39.15
C ALA A 33 -1.81 17.67 37.85
N TYR A 34 -1.72 16.68 36.97
CA TYR A 34 -1.04 16.76 35.67
C TYR A 34 -1.46 15.62 34.73
N ILE A 35 -1.29 15.81 33.42
CA ILE A 35 -1.51 14.78 32.39
C ILE A 35 -0.30 13.83 32.37
N LYS A 36 -0.50 12.55 32.70
CA LYS A 36 0.55 11.52 32.57
C LYS A 36 0.80 11.19 31.10
N GLU A 37 1.73 11.89 30.47
CA GLU A 37 2.18 11.58 29.11
C GLU A 37 3.26 10.50 29.13
N HIS A 38 2.87 9.23 29.06
CA HIS A 38 3.84 8.13 29.17
C HIS A 38 4.73 7.93 27.93
N THR A 39 4.36 8.41 26.73
CA THR A 39 5.11 8.11 25.49
C THR A 39 4.83 9.05 24.31
N LYS A 40 4.55 10.35 24.51
CA LYS A 40 4.13 11.20 23.37
C LYS A 40 5.26 11.82 22.53
N THR A 41 6.50 11.90 23.03
CA THR A 41 7.54 12.72 22.38
C THR A 41 8.90 12.02 22.27
N GLN A 42 8.95 10.68 22.23
CA GLN A 42 10.20 10.00 21.96
C GLN A 42 10.35 9.79 20.46
N ARG A 43 11.34 10.46 19.85
CA ARG A 43 11.69 10.19 18.46
C ARG A 43 12.17 8.74 18.35
N VAL A 44 11.64 8.00 17.39
CA VAL A 44 12.17 6.68 17.05
C VAL A 44 13.60 6.87 16.55
N VAL A 45 14.56 6.22 17.19
CA VAL A 45 15.94 6.17 16.69
C VAL A 45 15.97 5.14 15.57
N PRO A 46 16.42 5.51 14.36
CA PRO A 46 16.52 4.54 13.26
C PRO A 46 17.57 3.48 13.61
N TYR A 47 17.34 2.26 13.15
CA TYR A 47 18.30 1.17 13.29
C TYR A 47 19.62 1.52 12.58
N THR A 48 20.74 1.06 13.15
CA THR A 48 22.05 1.17 12.51
C THR A 48 22.14 0.26 11.29
N TYR A 49 22.92 0.66 10.29
CA TYR A 49 23.27 -0.22 9.18
C TYR A 49 23.93 -1.51 9.70
N ILE A 50 23.41 -2.65 9.27
CA ILE A 50 23.95 -3.98 9.58
C ILE A 50 24.76 -4.43 8.37
N ARG A 51 26.03 -4.78 8.57
CA ARG A 51 26.85 -5.42 7.52
C ARG A 51 26.44 -6.88 7.33
N GLU A 52 26.67 -7.44 6.15
CA GLU A 52 26.33 -8.83 5.83
C GLU A 52 26.91 -9.84 6.84
N ALA A 53 28.10 -9.58 7.36
CA ALA A 53 28.77 -10.44 8.35
C ALA A 53 28.11 -10.46 9.74
N ASP A 54 27.27 -9.47 10.07
CA ASP A 54 26.58 -9.37 11.38
C ASP A 54 25.13 -9.88 11.31
N VAL A 55 24.70 -10.44 10.17
CA VAL A 55 23.37 -11.03 10.02
C VAL A 55 23.32 -12.32 10.83
N MET A 56 22.61 -12.30 11.95
CA MET A 56 22.50 -13.44 12.87
C MET A 56 21.88 -14.68 12.24
N TRP A 57 20.95 -14.51 11.29
CA TRP A 57 20.24 -15.59 10.62
C TRP A 57 19.61 -15.10 9.31
N ALA A 58 19.70 -15.91 8.27
CA ALA A 58 18.98 -15.74 7.02
C ALA A 58 18.44 -17.09 6.54
N ARG A 59 17.22 -17.11 6.02
CA ARG A 59 16.62 -18.31 5.43
C ARG A 59 15.93 -17.98 4.12
N ARG A 60 16.42 -18.60 3.05
CA ARG A 60 15.70 -18.71 1.78
C ARG A 60 14.90 -20.00 1.80
N VAL A 61 13.63 -19.95 1.41
CA VAL A 61 12.80 -21.16 1.32
C VAL A 61 12.21 -21.27 -0.07
N TRP A 62 12.52 -22.37 -0.74
CA TRP A 62 11.92 -22.77 -2.00
C TRP A 62 10.76 -23.71 -1.71
N ARG A 63 9.60 -23.47 -2.34
CA ARG A 63 8.42 -24.32 -2.18
C ARG A 63 7.69 -24.43 -3.50
N THR A 64 7.28 -25.65 -3.83
CA THR A 64 6.32 -25.91 -4.90
C THR A 64 4.92 -25.87 -4.31
N ILE A 65 4.02 -25.08 -4.91
CA ILE A 65 2.63 -24.99 -4.49
C ILE A 65 1.80 -25.83 -5.48
N ASP A 66 1.15 -26.89 -4.99
CA ASP A 66 0.22 -27.66 -5.82
C ASP A 66 -1.13 -26.94 -5.92
N LEU A 67 -1.47 -26.50 -7.12
CA LEU A 67 -2.71 -25.75 -7.39
C LEU A 67 -3.97 -26.64 -7.42
N ARG A 68 -3.79 -27.96 -7.41
CA ARG A 68 -4.90 -28.94 -7.36
C ARG A 68 -5.55 -29.00 -5.98
N GLU A 69 -4.84 -28.54 -4.95
CA GLU A 69 -5.38 -28.48 -3.60
C GLU A 69 -6.44 -27.37 -3.49
N LYS A 70 -7.53 -27.66 -2.76
CA LYS A 70 -8.66 -26.74 -2.59
C LYS A 70 -8.24 -25.39 -2.00
N LEU A 71 -7.26 -25.38 -1.11
CA LEU A 71 -6.75 -24.16 -0.48
C LEU A 71 -6.09 -23.21 -1.49
N ASN A 72 -5.49 -23.77 -2.55
CA ASN A 72 -4.69 -23.03 -3.53
C ASN A 72 -5.48 -22.65 -4.80
N HIS A 73 -6.75 -23.09 -4.90
CA HIS A 73 -7.63 -22.76 -6.02
C HIS A 73 -7.76 -21.26 -6.32
N PRO A 74 -7.74 -20.32 -5.34
CA PRO A 74 -7.74 -18.89 -5.65
C PRO A 74 -6.55 -18.41 -6.47
N LEU A 75 -5.43 -19.14 -6.46
CA LEU A 75 -4.24 -18.81 -7.24
C LEU A 75 -4.34 -19.32 -8.69
N TYR A 76 -5.10 -20.40 -8.90
CA TYR A 76 -5.25 -21.07 -10.19
C TYR A 76 -6.38 -20.50 -11.03
N TYR A 77 -7.52 -20.22 -10.41
CA TYR A 77 -8.71 -19.72 -11.11
C TYR A 77 -8.72 -18.19 -11.16
N PRO A 78 -9.34 -17.59 -12.19
CA PRO A 78 -10.03 -18.25 -13.30
C PRO A 78 -9.08 -18.75 -14.40
N THR A 79 -9.46 -19.82 -15.10
CA THR A 79 -8.67 -20.38 -16.21
C THR A 79 -8.58 -19.43 -17.41
N GLU A 80 -9.61 -18.61 -17.59
CA GLU A 80 -9.61 -17.50 -18.52
C GLU A 80 -9.83 -16.22 -17.73
N PRO A 81 -9.11 -15.12 -18.02
CA PRO A 81 -9.29 -13.87 -17.31
C PRO A 81 -10.70 -13.33 -17.54
N ILE A 82 -11.45 -13.11 -16.45
CA ILE A 82 -12.82 -12.59 -16.51
C ILE A 82 -12.82 -11.20 -15.88
N ASN A 83 -12.97 -10.16 -16.71
CA ASN A 83 -13.01 -8.76 -16.28
C ASN A 83 -11.87 -8.44 -15.27
N ASP A 84 -12.23 -8.20 -14.01
CA ASP A 84 -11.32 -7.83 -12.93
C ASP A 84 -10.66 -9.02 -12.21
N ARG A 85 -10.96 -10.27 -12.61
CA ARG A 85 -10.41 -11.48 -12.00
C ARG A 85 -9.43 -12.16 -12.94
N LYS A 86 -8.22 -12.40 -12.44
CA LYS A 86 -7.11 -13.03 -13.15
C LYS A 86 -6.43 -14.05 -12.23
N SER A 87 -5.94 -15.14 -12.82
CA SER A 87 -5.12 -16.11 -12.09
C SER A 87 -3.80 -15.45 -11.66
N LEU A 88 -3.12 -16.02 -10.66
CA LEU A 88 -1.81 -15.50 -10.25
C LEU A 88 -0.82 -15.50 -11.42
N PHE A 89 -0.85 -16.55 -12.25
CA PHE A 89 0.01 -16.67 -13.41
C PHE A 89 -0.25 -15.56 -14.44
N ASP A 90 -1.51 -15.25 -14.73
CA ASP A 90 -1.85 -14.19 -15.68
C ASP A 90 -1.42 -12.81 -15.18
N VAL A 91 -1.50 -12.57 -13.88
CA VAL A 91 -1.01 -11.33 -13.25
C VAL A 91 0.50 -11.22 -13.42
N VAL A 92 1.25 -12.28 -13.12
CA VAL A 92 2.71 -12.29 -13.28
C VAL A 92 3.10 -12.13 -14.76
N LYS A 93 2.39 -12.81 -15.66
CA LYS A 93 2.60 -12.70 -17.11
C LYS A 93 2.35 -11.29 -17.61
N GLN A 94 1.26 -10.65 -17.18
CA GLN A 94 0.98 -9.26 -17.54
C GLN A 94 2.04 -8.31 -16.99
N ALA A 95 2.42 -8.48 -15.72
CA ALA A 95 3.45 -7.65 -15.09
C ALA A 95 4.80 -7.75 -15.82
N LEU A 96 5.11 -8.93 -16.37
CA LEU A 96 6.32 -9.16 -17.16
C LEU A 96 6.21 -8.60 -18.59
N MET A 97 5.10 -8.87 -19.29
CA MET A 97 4.98 -8.58 -20.73
C MET A 97 4.48 -7.17 -21.05
N VAL A 98 3.62 -6.60 -20.20
CA VAL A 98 2.93 -5.34 -20.44
C VAL A 98 3.48 -4.24 -19.55
N ASP A 99 3.54 -4.50 -18.25
CA ASP A 99 3.87 -3.45 -17.27
C ASP A 99 5.39 -3.27 -17.10
N GLY A 100 6.18 -4.31 -17.38
CA GLY A 100 7.64 -4.30 -17.22
C GLY A 100 8.10 -4.15 -15.76
N SER A 101 7.24 -4.48 -14.79
CA SER A 101 7.52 -4.33 -13.35
C SER A 101 8.32 -5.49 -12.76
N ILE A 102 8.39 -6.62 -13.47
CA ILE A 102 9.10 -7.83 -13.08
C ILE A 102 10.20 -8.12 -14.10
N THR A 103 11.39 -8.44 -13.63
CA THR A 103 12.52 -8.90 -14.46
C THR A 103 12.52 -10.42 -14.54
N ALA A 104 12.42 -10.98 -15.74
CA ALA A 104 12.65 -12.41 -15.95
C ALA A 104 14.15 -12.71 -16.00
N TYR A 105 14.53 -13.81 -15.37
CA TYR A 105 15.90 -14.34 -15.41
C TYR A 105 15.95 -15.54 -16.34
N ASP A 106 17.09 -15.72 -16.99
CA ASP A 106 17.38 -16.89 -17.81
C ASP A 106 17.67 -18.09 -16.90
N PRO A 107 17.09 -19.29 -17.13
CA PRO A 107 17.34 -20.50 -16.32
C PRO A 107 18.74 -21.11 -16.56
N GLY A 108 19.64 -20.36 -17.19
CA GLY A 108 20.99 -20.78 -17.51
C GLY A 108 21.08 -21.78 -18.67
N PRO A 109 22.31 -22.07 -19.14
CA PRO A 109 22.56 -22.90 -20.31
C PRO A 109 22.14 -24.37 -20.15
N LEU A 110 21.94 -24.83 -18.91
CA LEU A 110 21.50 -26.21 -18.59
C LEU A 110 19.99 -26.33 -18.38
N LEU A 111 19.24 -25.23 -18.47
CA LEU A 111 17.81 -25.17 -18.15
C LEU A 111 17.50 -25.77 -16.76
N GLN A 112 18.43 -25.63 -15.83
CA GLN A 112 18.31 -26.08 -14.44
C GLN A 112 18.40 -24.85 -13.56
N ASP A 113 17.29 -24.53 -12.88
CA ASP A 113 17.27 -23.53 -11.82
C ASP A 113 18.23 -23.98 -10.70
N ASP A 114 19.20 -23.13 -10.36
CA ASP A 114 20.20 -23.32 -9.29
C ASP A 114 19.56 -23.52 -7.89
#